data_AF-A0A9K3KWH9-F1
#
_entry.id   AF-A0A9K3KWH9-F1
#
_cell.length_a   1.000
_cell.length_b   1.000
_cell.length_c   1.000
_cell.angle_alpha   90.00
_cell.angle_beta   90.00
_cell.angle_gamma   90.00
#
_symmetry.space_group_name_H-M   'P 1'
#
loop_
_entity.id
_entity.type
_entity.pdbx_description
1 polymer ?
#
loop_
_entity_poly.entity_id
_entity_poly.type
_entity_poly.pdbx_seq_one_letter_code
_entity_poly.pdbx_strand_id
1 'polypeptide(L)'
;MRITRTSFALYWTFSVTIKESIGFSFHLSSTSCPSFASSRYCQSAVELSFGYSTDSSYPFHGIAFTSFASGSTRNIRYNRRMRSTVSCDNLDGMEKERNDTTLTDPTMTEDTAVSVSVPSNAAVSSKDVNPKKLHTVTVCMVPPPENVHVWETVSQLRHQLRDPGFFRWPPHVNLLYPFLQLDREASWEGKDSEWTLDDIVQRLEAATATVPPFHVHLNRFGTFGATNRGVLWLHPDSTPVVVGECVDVASTARSPPLIALQDSLENAFPMCRDQSQKGEQGRFVPHMTVSHFLSRDEALKAQETVQHILDSSSSSDLIFLMDRIYLLERTGDDGQFLRVAEIALGTSVQSALEGSSTVKTSILEPPQPFPDMPNVEDDWVYAERMKMKERRRKGNRRSKRRDRGSN
;
A
#
# COMPACT_ATOMS: atom_id res chain seq x y z
N MET A 1 -51.39 35.26 -30.16
CA MET A 1 -49.97 35.05 -30.52
C MET A 1 -49.24 34.55 -29.29
N ARG A 2 -49.16 33.22 -29.12
CA ARG A 2 -48.41 32.53 -28.06
C ARG A 2 -47.54 31.51 -28.80
N ILE A 3 -46.24 31.62 -28.65
CA ILE A 3 -45.26 30.72 -29.26
C ILE A 3 -44.97 29.63 -28.23
N THR A 4 -45.48 28.42 -28.47
CA THR A 4 -45.03 27.19 -27.78
C THR A 4 -43.85 26.62 -28.55
N ARG A 5 -42.68 26.55 -27.91
CA ARG A 5 -41.50 25.84 -28.43
C ARG A 5 -41.61 24.37 -28.06
N THR A 6 -41.92 23.54 -29.04
CA THR A 6 -41.75 22.08 -28.99
C THR A 6 -40.36 21.78 -29.55
N SER A 7 -39.44 21.33 -28.71
CA SER A 7 -38.13 20.83 -29.15
C SER A 7 -38.21 19.33 -29.35
N PHE A 8 -38.06 18.88 -30.59
CA PHE A 8 -37.80 17.49 -30.95
C PHE A 8 -36.32 17.19 -30.70
N ALA A 9 -36.03 16.17 -29.89
CA ALA A 9 -34.70 15.57 -29.79
C ALA A 9 -34.70 14.25 -30.59
N LEU A 10 -33.93 14.22 -31.68
CA LEU A 10 -33.60 13.01 -32.43
C LEU A 10 -32.52 12.25 -31.66
N TYR A 11 -32.87 11.09 -31.09
CA TYR A 11 -31.89 10.13 -30.56
C TYR A 11 -31.46 9.21 -31.69
N TRP A 12 -30.16 9.16 -31.97
CA TRP A 12 -29.54 8.09 -32.73
C TRP A 12 -29.06 7.02 -31.74
N THR A 13 -29.69 5.86 -31.76
CA THR A 13 -29.19 4.65 -31.10
C THR A 13 -28.36 3.85 -32.10
N PHE A 14 -27.05 3.75 -31.86
CA PHE A 14 -26.23 2.72 -32.49
C PHE A 14 -26.26 1.48 -31.59
N SER A 15 -26.96 0.44 -32.04
CA SER A 15 -26.85 -0.91 -31.46
C SER A 15 -25.81 -1.68 -32.27
N VAL A 16 -24.65 -1.95 -31.67
CA VAL A 16 -23.71 -2.95 -32.20
C VAL A 16 -24.07 -4.27 -31.55
N THR A 17 -24.71 -5.17 -32.31
CA THR A 17 -24.93 -6.55 -31.91
C THR A 17 -23.75 -7.38 -32.40
N ILE A 18 -22.82 -7.73 -31.50
CA ILE A 18 -21.86 -8.80 -31.76
C ILE A 18 -22.53 -10.10 -31.31
N LYS A 19 -23.03 -10.86 -32.29
CA LYS A 19 -23.44 -12.26 -32.12
C LYS A 19 -22.24 -13.10 -32.49
N GLU A 20 -21.59 -13.71 -31.50
CA GLU A 20 -20.78 -14.91 -31.72
C GLU A 20 -20.82 -15.75 -30.44
N SER A 21 -21.66 -16.78 -30.49
CA SER A 21 -21.74 -17.85 -29.50
C SER A 21 -20.83 -18.99 -29.96
N ILE A 22 -19.67 -19.13 -29.33
CA ILE A 22 -18.88 -20.36 -29.42
C ILE A 22 -19.51 -21.34 -28.43
N GLY A 23 -20.37 -22.23 -28.94
CA GLY A 23 -20.91 -23.34 -28.16
C GLY A 23 -19.85 -24.42 -27.99
N PHE A 24 -19.43 -24.67 -26.75
CA PHE A 24 -18.74 -25.91 -26.39
C PHE A 24 -19.80 -26.95 -26.00
N SER A 25 -19.92 -28.02 -26.78
CA SER A 25 -20.69 -29.19 -26.40
C SER A 25 -19.77 -30.22 -25.75
N PHE A 26 -20.00 -30.51 -24.47
CA PHE A 26 -19.33 -31.60 -23.76
C PHE A 26 -20.17 -32.87 -23.93
N HIS A 27 -19.61 -33.87 -24.61
CA HIS A 27 -20.16 -35.22 -24.59
C HIS A 27 -19.52 -36.01 -23.44
N LEU A 28 -20.27 -36.21 -22.35
CA LEU A 28 -19.95 -37.20 -21.33
C LEU A 28 -20.48 -38.56 -21.78
N SER A 29 -19.58 -39.43 -22.23
CA SER A 29 -19.90 -40.86 -22.39
C SER A 29 -19.61 -41.57 -21.08
N SER A 30 -20.65 -42.06 -20.40
CA SER A 30 -20.51 -42.96 -19.26
C SER A 30 -20.31 -44.40 -19.76
N THR A 31 -19.12 -44.96 -19.56
CA THR A 31 -18.92 -46.40 -19.62
C THR A 31 -19.07 -46.97 -18.22
N SER A 32 -20.11 -47.77 -18.01
CA SER A 32 -20.29 -48.55 -16.80
C SER A 32 -19.38 -49.79 -16.82
N CYS A 33 -18.58 -49.96 -15.77
CA CYS A 33 -17.93 -51.24 -15.46
C CYS A 33 -18.13 -51.60 -13.98
N PRO A 34 -18.16 -52.90 -13.64
CA PRO A 34 -18.83 -53.40 -12.45
C PRO A 34 -17.93 -53.38 -11.21
N SER A 35 -18.63 -53.37 -10.08
CA SER A 35 -18.17 -53.51 -8.70
C SER A 35 -17.11 -54.59 -8.49
N PHE A 36 -15.98 -54.23 -7.88
CA PHE A 36 -15.21 -55.11 -6.99
C PHE A 36 -14.53 -54.31 -5.87
N ALA A 37 -14.43 -54.94 -4.71
CA ALA A 37 -14.06 -54.37 -3.43
C ALA A 37 -12.55 -54.17 -3.23
N SER A 38 -12.24 -53.29 -2.26
CA SER A 38 -11.02 -53.22 -1.43
C SER A 38 -9.86 -52.31 -1.89
N SER A 39 -9.60 -51.33 -1.03
CA SER A 39 -8.28 -50.86 -0.55
C SER A 39 -7.33 -50.09 -1.49
N ARG A 40 -7.07 -48.84 -1.05
CA ARG A 40 -5.88 -47.95 -1.20
C ARG A 40 -5.69 -47.19 -2.52
N TYR A 41 -5.59 -45.86 -2.34
CA TYR A 41 -4.87 -44.86 -3.14
C TYR A 41 -4.72 -45.14 -4.64
N CYS A 42 -5.58 -44.50 -5.44
CA CYS A 42 -5.28 -44.17 -6.83
C CYS A 42 -5.30 -42.65 -6.99
N GLN A 43 -4.13 -42.06 -7.28
CA GLN A 43 -4.03 -40.73 -7.86
C GLN A 43 -4.47 -40.84 -9.32
N SER A 44 -5.55 -40.16 -9.68
CA SER A 44 -5.98 -40.03 -11.07
C SER A 44 -5.20 -38.90 -11.74
N ALA A 45 -4.29 -39.23 -12.65
CA ALA A 45 -3.72 -38.26 -13.58
C ALA A 45 -4.73 -38.00 -14.71
N VAL A 46 -5.15 -36.75 -14.87
CA VAL A 46 -5.95 -36.30 -16.03
C VAL A 46 -4.98 -35.80 -17.08
N GLU A 47 -4.79 -36.56 -18.14
CA GLU A 47 -4.00 -36.16 -19.30
C GLU A 47 -4.92 -35.42 -20.28
N LEU A 48 -4.79 -34.09 -20.35
CA LEU A 48 -5.47 -33.26 -21.34
C LEU A 48 -4.60 -33.22 -22.60
N SER A 49 -5.05 -33.88 -23.66
CA SER A 49 -4.46 -33.77 -25.00
C SER A 49 -5.25 -32.74 -25.82
N PHE A 50 -4.55 -31.69 -26.29
CA PHE A 50 -5.10 -30.70 -27.20
C PHE A 50 -4.79 -31.09 -28.65
N GLY A 51 -5.81 -31.53 -29.38
CA GLY A 51 -5.73 -31.67 -30.83
C GLY A 51 -6.13 -30.36 -31.52
N TYR A 52 -5.21 -29.76 -32.28
CA TYR A 52 -5.55 -28.66 -33.19
C TYR A 52 -6.00 -29.22 -34.53
N SER A 53 -7.24 -28.94 -34.91
CA SER A 53 -7.76 -29.17 -36.27
C SER A 53 -7.47 -27.92 -37.12
N THR A 54 -6.60 -28.04 -38.11
CA THR A 54 -6.37 -26.99 -39.10
C THR A 54 -7.22 -27.25 -40.32
N ASP A 55 -8.39 -26.61 -40.39
CA ASP A 55 -9.12 -26.49 -41.64
C ASP A 55 -9.96 -25.22 -41.64
N SER A 56 -9.48 -24.19 -42.36
CA SER A 56 -10.27 -23.06 -42.87
C SER A 56 -9.34 -22.06 -43.57
N SER A 57 -9.27 -22.19 -44.88
CA SER A 57 -8.71 -21.25 -45.84
C SER A 57 -9.61 -20.01 -46.02
N TYR A 58 -9.07 -18.80 -45.82
CA TYR A 58 -9.57 -17.57 -46.45
C TYR A 58 -8.41 -16.61 -46.81
N PRO A 59 -8.58 -15.79 -47.86
CA PRO A 59 -7.47 -15.22 -48.62
C PRO A 59 -6.95 -13.91 -48.02
N PHE A 60 -5.63 -13.81 -47.87
CA PHE A 60 -4.94 -12.57 -47.56
C PHE A 60 -4.60 -11.83 -48.86
N HIS A 61 -5.05 -10.58 -48.99
CA HIS A 61 -4.53 -9.66 -50.00
C HIS A 61 -3.09 -9.29 -49.62
N GLY A 62 -2.14 -9.80 -50.40
CA GLY A 62 -0.72 -9.51 -50.25
C GLY A 62 -0.38 -8.09 -50.70
N ILE A 63 0.39 -7.38 -49.87
CA ILE A 63 1.32 -6.36 -50.31
C ILE A 63 2.70 -6.88 -49.93
N ALA A 64 3.47 -7.26 -50.96
CA ALA A 64 4.84 -7.67 -50.84
C ALA A 64 5.72 -6.45 -50.52
N PHE A 65 6.60 -6.57 -49.52
CA PHE A 65 7.87 -5.85 -49.53
C PHE A 65 9.02 -6.79 -49.20
N THR A 66 10.03 -6.65 -50.04
CA THR A 66 11.21 -7.48 -50.21
C THR A 66 12.14 -7.47 -49.00
N SER A 67 12.64 -8.65 -48.68
CA SER A 67 13.83 -8.90 -47.87
C SER A 67 15.07 -8.25 -48.49
N PHE A 68 15.83 -7.53 -47.66
CA PHE A 68 17.27 -7.35 -47.83
C PHE A 68 17.94 -7.56 -46.47
N ALA A 69 18.76 -8.61 -46.39
CA ALA A 69 19.75 -8.79 -45.35
C ALA A 69 21.01 -7.99 -45.70
N SER A 70 21.55 -7.22 -44.74
CA SER A 70 22.97 -7.27 -44.37
C SER A 70 23.34 -6.08 -43.45
N GLY A 71 24.03 -6.40 -42.35
CA GLY A 71 25.21 -5.67 -41.91
C GLY A 71 25.00 -4.36 -41.13
N SER A 72 25.35 -4.39 -39.84
CA SER A 72 26.35 -3.48 -39.23
C SER A 72 26.07 -3.29 -37.75
N THR A 73 26.73 -4.08 -36.92
CA THR A 73 26.90 -3.82 -35.48
C THR A 73 27.68 -2.51 -35.28
N ARG A 74 27.01 -1.48 -34.75
CA ARG A 74 27.68 -0.31 -34.16
C ARG A 74 27.39 -0.24 -32.68
N ASN A 75 28.43 -0.46 -31.90
CA ASN A 75 28.53 -0.13 -30.49
C ASN A 75 28.19 1.35 -30.26
N ILE A 76 27.09 1.62 -29.54
CA ILE A 76 26.81 2.96 -29.01
C ILE A 76 27.17 2.92 -27.52
N ARG A 77 28.36 3.46 -27.20
CA ARG A 77 28.74 3.88 -25.84
C ARG A 77 27.94 5.13 -25.50
N TYR A 78 27.01 5.03 -24.54
CA TYR A 78 26.45 6.20 -23.88
C TYR A 78 27.38 6.65 -22.74
N ASN A 79 28.21 7.66 -23.03
CA ASN A 79 28.82 8.50 -22.00
C ASN A 79 27.84 9.63 -21.68
N ARG A 80 27.14 9.56 -20.53
CA ARG A 80 26.37 10.71 -20.01
C ARG A 80 27.02 11.22 -18.74
N ARG A 81 27.94 12.17 -18.94
CA ARG A 81 28.52 13.04 -17.92
C ARG A 81 27.50 14.15 -17.61
N MET A 82 26.76 14.03 -16.52
CA MET A 82 25.98 15.15 -15.96
C MET A 82 26.78 15.74 -14.80
N ARG A 83 27.43 16.88 -15.06
CA ARG A 83 27.83 17.83 -14.02
C ARG A 83 26.56 18.56 -13.60
N SER A 84 26.19 18.43 -12.33
CA SER A 84 25.20 19.27 -11.67
C SER A 84 25.91 20.01 -10.55
N THR A 85 26.40 21.20 -10.87
CA THR A 85 26.73 22.24 -9.90
C THR A 85 25.42 22.84 -9.41
N VAL A 86 25.05 22.58 -8.16
CA VAL A 86 24.06 23.39 -7.44
C VAL A 86 24.84 24.16 -6.41
N SER A 87 24.88 25.48 -6.56
CA SER A 87 25.46 26.38 -5.58
C SER A 87 24.56 26.46 -4.36
N CYS A 88 25.21 26.41 -3.21
CA CYS A 88 24.61 26.69 -1.92
C CYS A 88 24.75 28.20 -1.72
N ASP A 89 23.69 28.95 -1.99
CA ASP A 89 23.65 30.36 -1.61
C ASP A 89 23.30 30.44 -0.13
N ASN A 90 24.35 30.64 0.66
CA ASN A 90 24.32 31.16 2.02
C ASN A 90 23.76 32.59 2.01
N LEU A 91 22.92 32.91 3.00
CA LEU A 91 22.77 34.27 3.48
C LEU A 91 23.05 34.28 4.99
N ASP A 92 24.07 35.08 5.31
CA ASP A 92 24.60 35.45 6.61
C ASP A 92 23.58 36.07 7.57
N GLY A 93 23.89 36.01 8.87
CA GLY A 93 23.17 36.76 9.89
C GLY A 93 23.67 36.61 11.34
N MET A 94 24.96 36.89 11.57
CA MET A 94 25.57 37.48 12.78
C MET A 94 25.30 36.94 14.20
N GLU A 95 26.34 36.31 14.74
CA GLU A 95 27.08 36.65 15.99
C GLU A 95 26.36 37.31 17.18
N LYS A 96 26.48 36.66 18.34
CA LYS A 96 27.03 37.30 19.55
C LYS A 96 27.63 36.28 20.51
N GLU A 97 28.96 36.19 20.47
CA GLU A 97 29.79 35.67 21.56
C GLU A 97 29.76 36.63 22.76
N ARG A 98 29.82 36.07 23.98
CA ARG A 98 30.59 36.62 25.10
C ARG A 98 31.03 35.49 26.04
N ASN A 99 32.35 35.40 26.19
CA ASN A 99 33.12 34.69 27.22
C ASN A 99 32.67 35.07 28.65
N ASP A 100 32.82 34.18 29.63
CA ASP A 100 33.97 34.28 30.56
C ASP A 100 34.15 33.02 31.45
N THR A 101 35.42 32.82 31.75
CA THR A 101 36.16 31.82 32.51
C THR A 101 35.94 32.00 34.03
N THR A 102 36.08 30.94 34.83
CA THR A 102 36.95 30.96 36.03
C THR A 102 37.11 29.57 36.66
N LEU A 103 38.38 29.17 36.74
CA LEU A 103 38.95 28.16 37.63
C LEU A 103 39.01 28.69 39.07
N THR A 104 38.74 27.85 40.06
CA THR A 104 39.58 27.70 41.27
C THR A 104 39.29 26.36 41.96
N ASP A 105 40.36 25.58 42.13
CA ASP A 105 40.56 24.54 43.15
C ASP A 105 40.98 25.23 44.46
N PRO A 106 40.71 24.68 45.66
CA PRO A 106 41.80 23.95 46.34
C PRO A 106 41.40 22.79 47.30
N THR A 107 42.16 21.69 47.19
CA THR A 107 42.78 20.81 48.24
C THR A 107 42.04 20.35 49.51
N MET A 108 42.01 19.01 49.63
CA MET A 108 42.45 18.11 50.74
C MET A 108 41.86 18.24 52.15
N THR A 109 41.27 17.14 52.65
CA THR A 109 41.74 16.38 53.84
C THR A 109 41.09 14.98 53.91
N GLU A 110 41.86 14.03 54.45
CA GLU A 110 41.57 12.62 54.76
C GLU A 110 40.45 12.45 55.80
N ASP A 111 39.66 11.37 55.73
CA ASP A 111 39.86 10.13 56.52
C ASP A 111 38.55 9.33 56.72
N THR A 112 38.71 8.00 56.76
CA THR A 112 37.84 6.98 57.38
C THR A 112 36.59 6.38 56.67
N ALA A 113 36.53 5.04 56.84
CA ALA A 113 35.39 4.12 56.81
C ALA A 113 35.03 3.44 55.48
N VAL A 114 35.70 2.30 55.25
CA VAL A 114 35.27 1.22 54.35
C VAL A 114 33.90 0.70 54.82
N SER A 115 32.86 1.07 54.07
CA SER A 115 31.56 0.42 54.10
C SER A 115 31.31 -0.19 52.72
N VAL A 116 31.13 -1.50 52.69
CA VAL A 116 30.76 -2.25 51.48
C VAL A 116 29.33 -1.85 51.12
N SER A 117 29.21 -0.87 50.24
CA SER A 117 27.96 -0.45 49.63
C SER A 117 27.78 -1.21 48.32
N VAL A 118 26.66 -1.94 48.25
CA VAL A 118 26.14 -2.54 47.02
C VAL A 118 25.97 -1.43 45.98
N PRO A 119 26.43 -1.59 44.72
CA PRO A 119 26.26 -0.56 43.71
C PRO A 119 24.77 -0.36 43.46
N SER A 120 24.27 0.76 43.98
CA SER A 120 22.99 1.35 43.60
C SER A 120 23.03 1.56 42.09
N ASN A 121 22.11 0.92 41.38
CA ASN A 121 21.86 1.15 39.96
C ASN A 121 21.65 2.65 39.76
N ALA A 122 22.69 3.34 39.29
CA ALA A 122 22.58 4.68 38.78
C ALA A 122 21.58 4.61 37.63
N ALA A 123 20.37 5.12 37.88
CA ALA A 123 19.37 5.36 36.87
C ALA A 123 20.00 6.27 35.81
N VAL A 124 20.54 5.66 34.76
CA VAL A 124 20.87 6.34 33.52
C VAL A 124 19.54 6.91 33.06
N SER A 125 19.41 8.22 33.22
CA SER A 125 18.33 9.02 32.64
C SER A 125 18.46 8.88 31.12
N SER A 126 17.86 7.81 30.59
CA SER A 126 17.63 7.66 29.16
C SER A 126 16.75 8.84 28.78
N LYS A 127 17.37 9.87 28.20
CA LYS A 127 16.62 10.93 27.54
C LYS A 127 15.62 10.23 26.63
N ASP A 128 14.35 10.47 26.89
CA ASP A 128 13.21 9.90 26.17
C ASP A 128 13.20 10.52 24.76
N VAL A 129 14.13 10.10 23.90
CA VAL A 129 14.27 10.59 22.54
C VAL A 129 13.20 9.90 21.73
N ASN A 130 12.10 10.62 21.51
CA ASN A 130 11.02 10.14 20.65
C ASN A 130 11.59 9.92 19.23
N PRO A 131 11.59 8.70 18.70
CA PRO A 131 12.28 8.40 17.45
C PRO A 131 11.63 9.16 16.29
N LYS A 132 12.47 9.52 15.32
CA LYS A 132 12.07 10.38 14.20
C LYS A 132 11.15 9.62 13.24
N LYS A 133 9.93 10.14 13.04
CA LYS A 133 8.98 9.65 12.05
C LYS A 133 9.12 10.39 10.72
N LEU A 134 9.06 9.66 9.61
CA LEU A 134 9.17 10.15 8.25
C LEU A 134 7.91 9.87 7.43
N HIS A 135 7.46 10.87 6.65
CA HIS A 135 6.38 10.70 5.65
C HIS A 135 6.84 10.01 4.36
N THR A 136 8.06 9.50 4.36
CA THR A 136 8.64 8.69 3.28
C THR A 136 8.67 7.21 3.64
N VAL A 137 8.27 6.82 4.86
CA VAL A 137 8.26 5.43 5.34
C VAL A 137 6.88 5.11 5.91
N THR A 138 6.39 3.89 5.67
CA THR A 138 5.09 3.43 6.17
C THR A 138 5.00 1.91 6.26
N VAL A 139 4.12 1.44 7.14
CA VAL A 139 3.63 0.05 7.16
C VAL A 139 2.20 0.04 6.62
N CYS A 140 1.96 -0.78 5.60
CA CYS A 140 0.68 -0.80 4.89
C CYS A 140 0.17 -2.22 4.61
N MET A 141 -1.16 -2.34 4.53
CA MET A 141 -1.81 -3.38 3.75
C MET A 141 -1.82 -2.96 2.28
N VAL A 142 -1.47 -3.89 1.39
CA VAL A 142 -1.64 -3.78 -0.07
C VAL A 142 -2.20 -5.13 -0.53
N PRO A 143 -3.18 -5.20 -1.45
CA PRO A 143 -3.59 -6.47 -2.03
C PRO A 143 -2.36 -7.23 -2.57
N PRO A 144 -2.17 -8.53 -2.28
CA PRO A 144 -1.03 -9.26 -2.81
C PRO A 144 -1.02 -9.22 -4.35
N PRO A 145 0.13 -9.04 -5.02
CA PRO A 145 0.22 -8.88 -6.48
C PRO A 145 -0.41 -10.03 -7.29
N GLU A 146 -0.45 -11.23 -6.71
CA GLU A 146 -1.13 -12.39 -7.30
C GLU A 146 -2.65 -12.19 -7.46
N ASN A 147 -3.26 -11.23 -6.74
CA ASN A 147 -4.66 -10.86 -6.89
C ASN A 147 -4.84 -9.81 -8.00
N VAL A 148 -4.44 -10.19 -9.23
CA VAL A 148 -4.38 -9.31 -10.41
C VAL A 148 -5.70 -8.58 -10.64
N HIS A 149 -6.84 -9.28 -10.52
CA HIS A 149 -8.16 -8.68 -10.72
C HIS A 149 -8.47 -7.52 -9.76
N VAL A 150 -8.07 -7.64 -8.48
CA VAL A 150 -8.25 -6.58 -7.48
C VAL A 150 -7.38 -5.38 -7.85
N TRP A 151 -6.13 -5.63 -8.24
CA TRP A 151 -5.20 -4.59 -8.68
C TRP A 151 -5.69 -3.84 -9.91
N GLU A 152 -6.12 -4.56 -10.95
CA GLU A 152 -6.65 -3.98 -12.18
C GLU A 152 -7.87 -3.12 -11.90
N THR A 153 -8.85 -3.66 -11.15
CA THR A 153 -10.11 -2.95 -10.87
C THR A 153 -9.87 -1.69 -10.05
N VAL A 154 -9.09 -1.77 -8.96
CA VAL A 154 -8.82 -0.60 -8.12
C VAL A 154 -7.94 0.41 -8.87
N SER A 155 -6.98 -0.03 -9.68
CA SER A 155 -6.14 0.88 -10.48
C SER A 155 -6.95 1.58 -11.56
N GLN A 156 -7.88 0.88 -12.22
CA GLN A 156 -8.80 1.47 -13.19
C GLN A 156 -9.69 2.54 -12.52
N LEU A 157 -10.24 2.26 -11.35
CA LEU A 157 -11.01 3.23 -10.55
C LEU A 157 -10.17 4.47 -10.24
N ARG A 158 -8.95 4.30 -9.71
CA ARG A 158 -8.03 5.40 -9.37
C ARG A 158 -7.66 6.23 -10.60
N HIS A 159 -7.42 5.59 -11.73
CA HIS A 159 -7.12 6.26 -13.00
C HIS A 159 -8.31 7.07 -13.51
N GLN A 160 -9.51 6.46 -13.57
CA GLN A 160 -10.75 7.12 -14.00
C GLN A 160 -11.08 8.34 -13.11
N LEU A 161 -10.89 8.20 -11.81
CA LEU A 161 -11.15 9.25 -10.82
C LEU A 161 -9.98 10.22 -10.62
N ARG A 162 -8.96 10.15 -11.48
CA ARG A 162 -7.82 11.07 -11.51
C ARG A 162 -7.09 11.18 -10.16
N ASP A 163 -6.78 10.04 -9.54
CA ASP A 163 -6.05 10.02 -8.28
C ASP A 163 -4.67 10.70 -8.40
N PRO A 164 -4.41 11.82 -7.67
CA PRO A 164 -3.08 12.44 -7.68
C PRO A 164 -1.98 11.57 -7.06
N GLY A 165 -2.36 10.49 -6.37
CA GLY A 165 -1.45 9.49 -5.82
C GLY A 165 -1.16 8.30 -6.74
N PHE A 166 -1.77 8.24 -7.94
CA PHE A 166 -1.76 7.04 -8.79
C PHE A 166 -0.36 6.46 -9.05
N PHE A 167 0.58 7.31 -9.46
CA PHE A 167 1.98 6.89 -9.71
C PHE A 167 2.75 6.59 -8.42
N ARG A 168 2.42 7.28 -7.32
CA ARG A 168 3.26 7.26 -6.11
C ARG A 168 2.97 6.09 -5.19
N TRP A 169 1.70 5.74 -5.09
CA TRP A 169 1.18 4.84 -4.07
C TRP A 169 0.52 3.64 -4.73
N PRO A 170 0.80 2.41 -4.27
CA PRO A 170 -0.06 1.27 -4.57
C PRO A 170 -1.47 1.46 -3.97
N PRO A 171 -2.48 0.70 -4.39
CA PRO A 171 -3.75 0.63 -3.68
C PRO A 171 -3.51 0.07 -2.27
N HIS A 172 -3.58 0.92 -1.26
CA HIS A 172 -3.10 0.60 0.08
C HIS A 172 -4.05 1.06 1.18
N VAL A 173 -3.89 0.48 2.36
CA VAL A 173 -4.40 0.99 3.63
C VAL A 173 -3.23 1.20 4.56
N ASN A 174 -3.05 2.43 5.03
CA ASN A 174 -2.00 2.76 5.98
C ASN A 174 -2.32 2.14 7.34
N LEU A 175 -1.43 1.28 7.85
CA LEU A 175 -1.53 0.70 9.19
C LEU A 175 -0.76 1.56 10.20
N LEU A 176 0.46 1.96 9.84
CA LEU A 176 1.28 2.94 10.58
C LEU A 176 1.84 3.99 9.59
N TYR A 177 1.44 5.26 9.76
CA TYR A 177 1.90 6.37 8.92
C TYR A 177 1.73 7.75 9.60
N PRO A 178 2.77 8.60 9.65
CA PRO A 178 4.17 8.33 9.25
C PRO A 178 4.83 7.24 10.09
N PHE A 179 5.93 6.67 9.62
CA PHE A 179 6.64 5.60 10.32
C PHE A 179 8.11 5.93 10.57
N LEU A 180 8.85 5.06 11.26
CA LEU A 180 10.23 5.28 11.68
C LEU A 180 11.19 5.44 10.48
N GLN A 181 12.25 6.21 10.68
CA GLN A 181 13.38 6.26 9.75
C GLN A 181 14.05 4.87 9.68
N LEU A 182 14.42 4.44 8.48
CA LEU A 182 15.08 3.15 8.24
C LEU A 182 16.59 3.35 8.10
N ASP A 183 17.34 2.90 9.09
CA ASP A 183 18.80 2.89 9.02
C ASP A 183 19.26 1.50 8.56
N ARG A 184 19.83 1.44 7.35
CA ARG A 184 20.32 0.20 6.70
C ARG A 184 21.76 -0.17 7.06
N GLU A 185 22.52 0.80 7.56
CA GLU A 185 23.90 0.57 7.98
C GLU A 185 23.89 0.43 9.49
N ALA A 186 24.25 -0.76 9.99
CA ALA A 186 24.60 -0.95 11.39
C ALA A 186 25.72 0.04 11.74
N SER A 187 25.39 0.96 12.64
CA SER A 187 26.21 2.07 13.16
C SER A 187 27.72 2.02 12.85
N TRP A 188 28.17 2.96 12.01
CA TRP A 188 29.43 3.64 12.28
C TRP A 188 29.19 4.60 13.45
N GLU A 189 30.15 4.74 14.37
CA GLU A 189 30.04 5.60 15.56
C GLU A 189 29.45 6.98 15.20
N GLY A 190 28.29 7.32 15.78
CA GLY A 190 27.65 8.64 15.64
C GLY A 190 26.32 8.73 14.89
N LYS A 191 25.64 7.61 14.56
CA LYS A 191 24.24 7.67 14.09
C LYS A 191 23.24 7.68 15.24
N ASP A 192 22.35 8.67 15.22
CA ASP A 192 21.30 8.91 16.22
C ASP A 192 20.06 8.00 16.08
N SER A 193 20.02 7.07 15.13
CA SER A 193 18.87 6.15 15.02
C SER A 193 19.03 4.97 15.95
N GLU A 194 18.09 4.86 16.88
CA GLU A 194 17.95 3.72 17.79
C GLU A 194 17.50 2.44 17.06
N TRP A 195 16.94 2.56 15.83
CA TRP A 195 16.29 1.46 15.13
C TRP A 195 17.02 1.11 13.83
N THR A 196 17.51 -0.14 13.73
CA THR A 196 17.97 -0.70 12.45
C THR A 196 16.80 -1.28 11.65
N LEU A 197 17.00 -1.51 10.35
CA LEU A 197 16.00 -2.19 9.51
C LEU A 197 15.65 -3.58 10.05
N ASP A 198 16.65 -4.35 10.50
CA ASP A 198 16.45 -5.69 11.04
C ASP A 198 15.62 -5.66 12.33
N ASP A 199 15.89 -4.72 13.25
CA ASP A 199 15.11 -4.55 14.49
C ASP A 199 13.64 -4.25 14.17
N ILE A 200 13.40 -3.38 13.19
CA ILE A 200 12.05 -3.01 12.76
C ILE A 200 11.33 -4.24 12.17
N VAL A 201 11.99 -4.97 11.28
CA VAL A 201 11.40 -6.13 10.59
C VAL A 201 11.12 -7.26 11.58
N GLN A 202 12.05 -7.57 12.48
CA GLN A 202 11.86 -8.58 13.53
C GLN A 202 10.70 -8.21 14.45
N ARG A 203 10.58 -6.93 14.82
CA ARG A 203 9.49 -6.47 15.68
C ARG A 203 8.14 -6.47 14.97
N LEU A 204 8.10 -6.12 13.69
CA LEU A 204 6.90 -6.27 12.86
C LEU A 204 6.47 -7.73 12.76
N GLU A 205 7.41 -8.64 12.48
CA GLU A 205 7.15 -10.09 12.40
C GLU A 205 6.59 -10.65 13.70
N ALA A 206 7.16 -10.27 14.85
CA ALA A 206 6.63 -10.68 16.16
C ALA A 206 5.20 -10.17 16.39
N ALA A 207 4.88 -8.95 15.96
CA ALA A 207 3.53 -8.40 16.08
C ALA A 207 2.53 -9.11 15.15
N THR A 208 2.91 -9.38 13.90
CA THR A 208 2.05 -10.02 12.91
C THR A 208 1.85 -11.51 13.13
N ALA A 209 2.79 -12.19 13.80
CA ALA A 209 2.70 -13.61 14.12
C ALA A 209 1.45 -13.97 14.95
N THR A 210 0.90 -13.00 15.69
CA THR A 210 -0.29 -13.18 16.53
C THR A 210 -1.61 -13.10 15.77
N VAL A 211 -1.58 -12.66 14.50
CA VAL A 211 -2.77 -12.47 13.67
C VAL A 211 -2.70 -13.42 12.48
N PRO A 212 -3.56 -14.45 12.40
CA PRO A 212 -3.56 -15.37 11.26
C PRO A 212 -3.98 -14.65 9.97
N PRO A 213 -3.65 -15.19 8.79
CA PRO A 213 -4.20 -14.70 7.53
C PRO A 213 -5.74 -14.61 7.54
N PHE A 214 -6.29 -13.63 6.84
CA PHE A 214 -7.72 -13.35 6.81
C PHE A 214 -8.16 -12.84 5.45
N HIS A 215 -9.46 -12.96 5.14
CA HIS A 215 -10.01 -12.38 3.92
C HIS A 215 -10.28 -10.89 4.09
N VAL A 216 -9.96 -10.12 3.06
CA VAL A 216 -10.32 -8.71 2.93
C VAL A 216 -11.28 -8.56 1.75
N HIS A 217 -12.37 -7.84 1.97
CA HIS A 217 -13.39 -7.55 0.96
C HIS A 217 -13.53 -6.03 0.78
N LEU A 218 -13.31 -5.54 -0.44
CA LEU A 218 -13.50 -4.14 -0.81
C LEU A 218 -14.90 -3.91 -1.39
N ASN A 219 -15.92 -3.81 -0.53
CA ASN A 219 -17.33 -3.91 -0.94
C ASN A 219 -18.15 -2.61 -0.83
N ARG A 220 -17.56 -1.54 -0.29
CA ARG A 220 -18.31 -0.32 0.02
C ARG A 220 -17.46 0.91 -0.20
N PHE A 221 -18.02 1.89 -0.89
CA PHE A 221 -17.45 3.23 -0.93
C PHE A 221 -17.81 4.03 0.31
N GLY A 222 -16.89 4.89 0.73
CA GLY A 222 -17.14 5.93 1.70
C GLY A 222 -16.43 7.22 1.33
N THR A 223 -16.79 8.29 2.05
CA THR A 223 -16.13 9.58 1.89
C THR A 223 -15.70 10.17 3.22
N PHE A 224 -14.58 10.89 3.21
CA PHE A 224 -14.18 11.77 4.32
C PHE A 224 -13.92 13.18 3.79
N GLY A 225 -13.98 14.16 4.69
CA GLY A 225 -13.54 15.52 4.39
C GLY A 225 -14.55 16.58 4.78
N ALA A 226 -14.34 17.78 4.24
CA ALA A 226 -15.07 18.99 4.55
C ALA A 226 -15.38 19.78 3.25
N THR A 227 -15.78 21.04 3.40
CA THR A 227 -16.14 21.92 2.27
C THR A 227 -14.99 22.21 1.31
N ASN A 228 -13.74 22.02 1.73
CA ASN A 228 -12.53 22.35 0.96
C ASN A 228 -11.57 21.16 0.76
N ARG A 229 -12.03 19.94 1.07
CA ARG A 229 -11.31 18.70 0.83
C ARG A 229 -12.28 17.53 0.84
N GLY A 230 -12.28 16.71 -0.19
CA GLY A 230 -12.96 15.42 -0.20
C GLY A 230 -11.99 14.27 -0.45
N VAL A 231 -12.29 13.10 0.07
CA VAL A 231 -11.61 11.84 -0.22
C VAL A 231 -12.67 10.79 -0.48
N LEU A 232 -12.55 10.06 -1.59
CA LEU A 232 -13.31 8.85 -1.86
C LEU A 232 -12.42 7.65 -1.57
N TRP A 233 -12.96 6.66 -0.87
CA TRP A 233 -12.21 5.48 -0.45
C TRP A 233 -13.09 4.22 -0.49
N LEU A 234 -12.45 3.07 -0.59
CA LEU A 234 -13.04 1.75 -0.46
C LEU A 234 -12.83 1.23 0.96
N HIS A 235 -13.87 0.64 1.54
CA HIS A 235 -13.82 0.03 2.85
C HIS A 235 -13.28 -1.40 2.77
N PRO A 236 -12.20 -1.73 3.51
CA PRO A 236 -11.68 -3.09 3.60
C PRO A 236 -12.31 -3.85 4.77
N ASP A 237 -13.48 -4.45 4.53
CA ASP A 237 -14.09 -5.37 5.49
C ASP A 237 -13.17 -6.60 5.63
N SER A 238 -12.93 -7.06 6.87
CA SER A 238 -12.05 -8.20 7.13
C SER A 238 -12.76 -9.31 7.90
N THR A 239 -12.55 -10.55 7.49
CA THR A 239 -13.17 -11.74 8.10
C THR A 239 -12.14 -12.86 8.26
N PRO A 240 -12.14 -13.59 9.39
CA PRO A 240 -11.23 -14.72 9.59
C PRO A 240 -11.41 -15.81 8.52
N VAL A 241 -10.36 -16.56 8.24
CA VAL A 241 -10.47 -17.83 7.50
C VAL A 241 -11.10 -18.87 8.44
N VAL A 242 -12.22 -19.47 8.04
CA VAL A 242 -12.90 -20.50 8.82
C VAL A 242 -12.45 -21.87 8.32
N VAL A 243 -11.72 -22.61 9.15
CA VAL A 243 -11.27 -23.98 8.84
C VAL A 243 -12.05 -24.97 9.71
N GLY A 244 -12.98 -25.71 9.08
CA GLY A 244 -13.75 -26.80 9.72
C GLY A 244 -15.19 -26.45 10.13
N GLU A 245 -16.12 -27.37 9.90
CA GLU A 245 -17.54 -27.28 10.29
C GLU A 245 -17.75 -27.61 11.79
N CYS A 246 -17.15 -26.87 12.73
CA CYS A 246 -17.61 -26.96 14.13
C CYS A 246 -16.97 -25.93 15.05
N VAL A 247 -17.54 -24.72 15.08
CA VAL A 247 -17.66 -23.98 16.35
C VAL A 247 -19.01 -23.28 16.32
N ASP A 248 -19.88 -23.59 17.29
CA ASP A 248 -21.09 -22.82 17.57
C ASP A 248 -20.68 -21.36 17.85
N VAL A 249 -20.80 -20.49 16.84
CA VAL A 249 -20.50 -19.06 16.92
C VAL A 249 -21.66 -18.34 17.64
N ALA A 250 -21.95 -18.76 18.86
CA ALA A 250 -22.64 -17.92 19.80
C ALA A 250 -21.61 -17.00 20.48
N SER A 251 -21.55 -15.76 20.02
CA SER A 251 -21.29 -14.59 20.88
C SER A 251 -19.94 -14.56 21.64
N THR A 252 -18.91 -14.03 20.99
CA THR A 252 -18.11 -12.95 21.59
C THR A 252 -17.74 -11.94 20.50
N ALA A 253 -17.96 -10.65 20.77
CA ALA A 253 -17.63 -9.55 19.88
C ALA A 253 -16.11 -9.47 19.66
N ARG A 254 -15.58 -10.29 18.75
CA ARG A 254 -14.18 -10.19 18.32
C ARG A 254 -14.06 -9.04 17.32
N SER A 255 -13.06 -8.19 17.52
CA SER A 255 -12.71 -7.13 16.57
C SER A 255 -12.41 -7.74 15.19
N PRO A 256 -12.74 -7.06 14.07
CA PRO A 256 -12.34 -7.49 12.74
C PRO A 256 -10.82 -7.71 12.66
N PRO A 257 -10.32 -8.74 11.95
CA PRO A 257 -8.89 -9.07 11.91
C PRO A 257 -7.97 -7.90 11.53
N LEU A 258 -8.40 -7.04 10.60
CA LEU A 258 -7.61 -5.86 10.19
C LEU A 258 -7.45 -4.83 11.32
N ILE A 259 -8.45 -4.69 12.19
CA ILE A 259 -8.36 -3.85 13.38
C ILE A 259 -7.42 -4.47 14.40
N ALA A 260 -7.56 -5.78 14.66
CA ALA A 260 -6.68 -6.51 15.57
C ALA A 260 -5.21 -6.47 15.13
N LEU A 261 -4.95 -6.58 13.82
CA LEU A 261 -3.63 -6.41 13.23
C LEU A 261 -3.07 -5.01 13.51
N GLN A 262 -3.87 -3.98 13.30
CA GLN A 262 -3.43 -2.60 13.52
C GLN A 262 -3.17 -2.30 14.99
N ASP A 263 -4.01 -2.81 15.91
CA ASP A 263 -3.81 -2.72 17.35
C ASP A 263 -2.49 -3.40 17.77
N SER A 264 -2.21 -4.60 17.24
CA SER A 264 -0.96 -5.34 17.49
C SER A 264 0.26 -4.53 17.03
N LEU A 265 0.18 -3.94 15.84
CA LEU A 265 1.24 -3.09 15.28
C LEU A 265 1.45 -1.81 16.09
N GLU A 266 0.39 -1.12 16.53
CA GLU A 266 0.52 0.07 17.39
C GLU A 266 1.08 -0.28 18.78
N ASN A 267 0.73 -1.43 19.35
CA ASN A 267 1.33 -1.91 20.61
C ASN A 267 2.82 -2.21 20.45
N ALA A 268 3.23 -2.74 19.30
CA ALA A 268 4.63 -2.93 18.96
C ALA A 268 5.34 -1.60 18.66
N PHE A 269 4.64 -0.57 18.20
CA PHE A 269 5.24 0.75 17.92
C PHE A 269 4.40 1.89 18.55
N PRO A 270 4.43 2.07 19.89
CA PRO A 270 3.53 3.01 20.59
C PRO A 270 3.69 4.48 20.16
N MET A 271 4.85 4.83 19.62
CA MET A 271 5.15 6.15 19.06
C MET A 271 4.48 6.42 17.69
N CYS A 272 3.97 5.38 17.02
CA CYS A 272 3.40 5.40 15.66
C CYS A 272 1.86 5.34 15.62
N ARG A 273 1.19 5.90 16.64
CA ARG A 273 -0.27 5.89 16.83
C ARG A 273 -1.08 6.91 16.00
N ASP A 274 -0.49 7.48 14.95
CA ASP A 274 -1.11 8.55 14.16
C ASP A 274 -2.36 8.12 13.40
N GLN A 275 -2.55 6.81 13.18
CA GLN A 275 -3.71 6.29 12.45
C GLN A 275 -4.92 6.13 13.39
N SER A 276 -4.75 5.54 14.57
CA SER A 276 -5.84 5.47 15.57
C SER A 276 -6.29 6.84 16.05
N GLN A 277 -5.36 7.79 16.24
CA GLN A 277 -5.66 9.15 16.68
C GLN A 277 -6.53 9.97 15.70
N LYS A 278 -6.56 9.61 14.42
CA LYS A 278 -7.33 10.34 13.39
C LYS A 278 -8.76 9.87 13.25
N GLY A 279 -9.05 8.63 13.65
CA GLY A 279 -10.39 8.09 13.49
C GLY A 279 -11.35 8.53 14.59
N GLU A 280 -12.62 8.23 14.37
CA GLU A 280 -13.67 8.56 15.31
C GLU A 280 -13.43 7.83 16.64
N GLN A 281 -13.63 8.52 17.75
CA GLN A 281 -13.43 7.99 19.10
C GLN A 281 -11.99 7.49 19.38
N GLY A 282 -11.00 7.96 18.61
CA GLY A 282 -9.60 7.54 18.77
C GLY A 282 -9.35 6.10 18.33
N ARG A 283 -10.15 5.59 17.39
CA ARG A 283 -10.02 4.24 16.83
C ARG A 283 -9.51 4.28 15.41
N PHE A 284 -8.81 3.23 15.00
CA PHE A 284 -8.40 3.07 13.61
C PHE A 284 -9.62 2.83 12.70
N VAL A 285 -9.70 3.61 11.61
CA VAL A 285 -10.73 3.46 10.58
C VAL A 285 -10.03 3.09 9.27
N PRO A 286 -10.05 1.81 8.88
CA PRO A 286 -9.35 1.36 7.70
C PRO A 286 -10.07 1.86 6.45
N HIS A 287 -9.29 2.40 5.51
CA HIS A 287 -9.80 2.96 4.26
C HIS A 287 -8.74 2.89 3.17
N MET A 288 -9.11 2.38 2.00
CA MET A 288 -8.26 2.37 0.82
C MET A 288 -8.61 3.58 -0.04
N THR A 289 -7.76 4.59 -0.05
CA THR A 289 -8.05 5.82 -0.79
C THR A 289 -8.08 5.55 -2.29
N VAL A 290 -9.15 5.97 -2.96
CA VAL A 290 -9.32 5.87 -4.41
C VAL A 290 -8.97 7.18 -5.08
N SER A 291 -9.45 8.33 -4.59
CA SER A 291 -9.08 9.63 -5.13
C SER A 291 -9.38 10.78 -4.15
N HIS A 292 -8.97 11.99 -4.52
CA HIS A 292 -9.10 13.21 -3.75
C HIS A 292 -9.82 14.30 -4.54
N PHE A 293 -10.75 14.99 -3.89
CA PHE A 293 -11.65 15.98 -4.50
C PHE A 293 -11.54 17.35 -3.84
N LEU A 294 -12.09 18.39 -4.46
CA LEU A 294 -12.08 19.74 -3.90
C LEU A 294 -12.96 19.86 -2.65
N SER A 295 -14.00 19.05 -2.54
CA SER A 295 -14.93 19.03 -1.42
C SER A 295 -15.48 17.63 -1.19
N ARG A 296 -16.05 17.39 0.00
CA ARG A 296 -16.78 16.15 0.29
C ARG A 296 -17.95 15.92 -0.68
N ASP A 297 -18.64 16.98 -1.09
CA ASP A 297 -19.78 16.88 -2.01
C ASP A 297 -19.36 16.40 -3.41
N GLU A 298 -18.19 16.82 -3.89
CA GLU A 298 -17.62 16.28 -5.13
C GLU A 298 -17.24 14.80 -4.98
N ALA A 299 -16.70 14.40 -3.83
CA ALA A 299 -16.39 13.00 -3.55
C ALA A 299 -17.67 12.13 -3.52
N LEU A 300 -18.77 12.66 -2.98
CA LEU A 300 -20.09 12.00 -2.98
C LEU A 300 -20.65 11.85 -4.40
N LYS A 301 -20.58 12.89 -5.23
CA LYS A 301 -20.97 12.78 -6.65
C LYS A 301 -20.12 11.76 -7.39
N ALA A 302 -18.81 11.76 -7.14
CA ALA A 302 -17.92 10.76 -7.73
C ALA A 302 -18.29 9.34 -7.28
N GLN A 303 -18.60 9.15 -5.99
CA GLN A 303 -19.10 7.88 -5.45
C GLN A 303 -20.34 7.40 -6.21
N GLU A 304 -21.35 8.25 -6.42
CA GLU A 304 -22.56 7.91 -7.17
C GLU A 304 -22.23 7.44 -8.60
N THR A 305 -21.24 8.06 -9.26
CA THR A 305 -20.86 7.67 -10.63
C THR A 305 -20.17 6.32 -10.72
N VAL A 306 -19.45 5.90 -9.68
CA VAL A 306 -18.69 4.63 -9.68
C VAL A 306 -19.35 3.52 -8.87
N GLN A 307 -20.47 3.80 -8.19
CA GLN A 307 -21.18 2.81 -7.37
C GLN A 307 -21.57 1.56 -8.17
N HIS A 308 -21.99 1.75 -9.42
CA HIS A 308 -22.34 0.66 -10.32
C HIS A 308 -21.19 -0.33 -10.55
N ILE A 309 -19.92 0.06 -10.37
CA ILE A 309 -18.77 -0.86 -10.52
C ILE A 309 -18.82 -1.93 -9.42
N LEU A 310 -19.18 -1.56 -8.19
CA LEU A 310 -19.39 -2.54 -7.11
C LEU A 310 -20.69 -3.33 -7.28
N ASP A 311 -21.73 -2.70 -7.86
CA ASP A 311 -23.03 -3.34 -8.02
C ASP A 311 -23.10 -4.31 -9.22
N SER A 312 -22.31 -4.04 -10.28
CA SER A 312 -22.27 -4.82 -11.53
C SER A 312 -21.17 -5.86 -11.58
N SER A 313 -20.10 -5.67 -10.80
CA SER A 313 -19.23 -6.80 -10.45
C SER A 313 -20.09 -7.79 -9.68
N SER A 314 -20.01 -9.09 -9.97
CA SER A 314 -20.43 -10.07 -8.99
C SER A 314 -19.73 -9.68 -7.70
N SER A 315 -20.47 -9.24 -6.67
CA SER A 315 -19.91 -8.56 -5.49
C SER A 315 -19.02 -9.47 -4.63
N SER A 316 -18.61 -10.61 -5.17
CA SER A 316 -17.62 -11.58 -4.69
C SER A 316 -16.19 -11.28 -5.15
N ASP A 317 -15.97 -10.35 -6.09
CA ASP A 317 -14.72 -10.40 -6.88
C ASP A 317 -13.58 -9.52 -6.34
N LEU A 318 -13.89 -8.53 -5.47
CA LEU A 318 -12.86 -7.73 -4.80
C LEU A 318 -12.49 -8.30 -3.42
N ILE A 319 -12.33 -9.62 -3.37
CA ILE A 319 -11.91 -10.37 -2.19
C ILE A 319 -10.50 -10.90 -2.43
N PHE A 320 -9.64 -10.77 -1.42
CA PHE A 320 -8.33 -11.40 -1.45
C PHE A 320 -7.97 -11.95 -0.06
N LEU A 321 -7.14 -12.99 -0.04
CA LEU A 321 -6.49 -13.44 1.18
C LEU A 321 -5.38 -12.44 1.51
N MET A 322 -5.43 -11.88 2.71
CA MET A 322 -4.36 -11.10 3.27
C MET A 322 -3.50 -11.98 4.17
N ASP A 323 -2.28 -12.25 3.71
CA ASP A 323 -1.31 -13.12 4.35
C ASP A 323 0.01 -12.41 4.69
N ARG A 324 0.13 -11.13 4.33
CA ARG A 324 1.30 -10.29 4.62
C ARG A 324 0.97 -8.79 4.65
N ILE A 325 1.86 -8.01 5.26
CA ILE A 325 1.91 -6.55 5.18
C ILE A 325 3.24 -6.10 4.58
N TYR A 326 3.33 -4.80 4.24
CA TYR A 326 4.50 -4.26 3.55
C TYR A 326 5.17 -3.13 4.33
N LEU A 327 6.48 -3.33 4.53
CA LEU A 327 7.56 -2.36 4.67
C LEU A 327 7.68 -1.42 3.46
N LEU A 328 7.18 -0.18 3.46
CA LEU A 328 7.34 0.71 2.29
C LEU A 328 8.20 1.94 2.57
N GLU A 329 9.03 2.31 1.59
CA GLU A 329 9.86 3.53 1.60
C GLU A 329 9.85 4.22 0.23
N ARG A 330 9.89 5.56 0.21
CA ARG A 330 10.15 6.34 -1.03
C ARG A 330 11.34 7.27 -0.88
N THR A 331 12.06 7.46 -1.98
CA THR A 331 13.11 8.49 -2.06
C THR A 331 12.56 9.81 -2.56
N GLY A 332 12.65 10.84 -1.73
CA GLY A 332 12.32 12.22 -2.11
C GLY A 332 10.86 12.40 -2.52
N ASP A 333 10.48 13.66 -2.75
CA ASP A 333 9.08 14.08 -2.83
C ASP A 333 8.32 13.71 -4.08
N ASP A 334 8.96 13.05 -5.04
CA ASP A 334 8.43 12.67 -6.36
C ASP A 334 8.55 11.17 -6.65
N GLY A 335 9.25 10.40 -5.81
CA GLY A 335 9.40 8.95 -5.99
C GLY A 335 8.15 8.15 -5.59
N GLN A 336 8.14 6.89 -6.03
CA GLN A 336 7.16 5.88 -5.61
C GLN A 336 7.53 5.27 -4.26
N PHE A 337 6.54 4.76 -3.55
CA PHE A 337 6.77 3.84 -2.43
C PHE A 337 7.17 2.46 -2.97
N LEU A 338 8.39 2.05 -2.64
CA LEU A 338 8.97 0.76 -2.96
C LEU A 338 8.84 -0.17 -1.75
N ARG A 339 8.71 -1.46 -2.01
CA ARG A 339 8.74 -2.53 -1.01
C ARG A 339 10.16 -2.69 -0.49
N VAL A 340 10.34 -2.39 0.80
CA VAL A 340 11.55 -2.66 1.57
C VAL A 340 11.50 -4.03 2.21
N ALA A 341 10.32 -4.45 2.69
CA ALA A 341 10.13 -5.75 3.29
C ALA A 341 8.68 -6.24 3.11
N GLU A 342 8.52 -7.55 3.05
CA GLU A 342 7.23 -8.24 3.13
C GLU A 342 7.20 -8.99 4.46
N ILE A 343 6.17 -8.76 5.29
CA ILE A 343 6.07 -9.33 6.64
C ILE A 343 4.88 -10.28 6.68
N ALA A 344 5.14 -11.57 6.93
CA ALA A 344 4.10 -12.59 6.96
C ALA A 344 3.12 -12.39 8.13
N LEU A 345 1.86 -12.77 7.93
CA LEU A 345 0.87 -12.89 8.99
C LEU A 345 0.82 -14.31 9.54
N GLY A 346 0.55 -14.44 10.84
CA GLY A 346 0.44 -15.72 11.53
C GLY A 346 1.78 -16.39 11.80
N THR A 347 1.74 -17.57 12.41
CA THR A 347 2.94 -18.39 12.62
C THR A 347 3.07 -19.42 11.49
N SER A 348 4.31 -19.77 11.13
CA SER A 348 4.60 -20.80 10.13
C SER A 348 3.95 -22.16 10.43
N VAL A 349 3.63 -22.43 11.70
CA VAL A 349 2.96 -23.65 12.16
C VAL A 349 1.49 -23.69 11.73
N GLN A 350 0.79 -22.55 11.68
CA GLN A 350 -0.59 -22.47 11.17
C GLN A 350 -0.63 -22.66 9.64
N SER A 351 0.29 -22.03 8.91
CA SER A 351 0.42 -22.20 7.45
C SER A 351 0.70 -23.63 7.01
N ALA A 352 1.46 -24.39 7.80
CA ALA A 352 1.83 -25.78 7.48
C ALA A 352 0.64 -26.77 7.60
N LEU A 353 -0.33 -26.48 8.48
CA LEU A 353 -1.54 -27.30 8.65
C LEU A 353 -2.61 -26.99 7.60
N GLU A 354 -2.63 -25.77 7.09
CA GLU A 354 -3.72 -25.27 6.26
C GLU A 354 -3.43 -25.35 4.75
N GLY A 355 -2.21 -25.73 4.35
CA GLY A 355 -1.80 -25.68 2.93
C GLY A 355 -1.95 -24.30 2.29
N SER A 356 -2.21 -23.28 3.13
CA SER A 356 -2.69 -21.97 2.76
C SER A 356 -1.60 -20.98 3.14
N SER A 357 -0.92 -20.55 2.08
CA SER A 357 0.13 -19.54 2.03
C SER A 357 1.46 -19.85 2.74
N THR A 358 2.51 -19.99 1.91
CA THR A 358 3.91 -20.26 2.31
C THR A 358 4.74 -18.98 2.45
N VAL A 359 4.12 -17.80 2.54
CA VAL A 359 4.88 -16.56 2.59
C VAL A 359 5.73 -16.49 3.84
N LYS A 360 6.99 -16.13 3.61
CA LYS A 360 7.97 -15.85 4.65
C LYS A 360 8.27 -14.37 4.66
N THR A 361 8.52 -13.85 5.85
CA THR A 361 9.07 -12.51 6.01
C THR A 361 10.37 -12.41 5.21
N SER A 362 10.52 -11.34 4.43
CA SER A 362 11.72 -11.09 3.63
C SER A 362 12.02 -9.62 3.50
N ILE A 363 13.31 -9.28 3.57
CA ILE A 363 13.83 -7.94 3.29
C ILE A 363 14.27 -7.91 1.82
N LEU A 364 13.90 -6.84 1.13
CA LEU A 364 14.19 -6.63 -0.29
C LEU A 364 15.33 -5.62 -0.44
N GLU A 365 16.48 -6.11 -0.89
CA GLU A 365 17.66 -5.31 -1.17
C GLU A 365 18.12 -5.50 -2.64
N PRO A 366 17.99 -4.48 -3.50
CA PRO A 366 17.40 -3.17 -3.23
C PRO A 366 15.87 -3.22 -3.07
N PRO A 367 15.24 -2.16 -2.51
CA PRO A 367 13.79 -2.04 -2.49
C PRO A 367 13.18 -2.16 -3.89
N GLN A 368 12.02 -2.83 -3.98
CA GLN A 368 11.40 -3.18 -5.27
C GLN A 368 10.05 -2.50 -5.47
N PRO A 369 9.71 -2.04 -6.69
CA PRO A 369 8.34 -1.59 -6.97
C PRO A 369 7.36 -2.78 -6.90
N PHE A 370 6.07 -2.47 -6.80
CA PHE A 370 5.04 -3.49 -7.07
C PHE A 370 4.95 -3.75 -8.58
N PRO A 371 4.71 -5.00 -9.03
CA PRO A 371 4.68 -5.34 -10.45
C PRO A 371 3.70 -4.51 -11.29
N ASP A 372 2.52 -4.22 -10.72
CA ASP A 372 1.42 -3.53 -11.42
C ASP A 372 1.44 -2.00 -11.25
N MET A 373 2.48 -1.45 -10.63
CA MET A 373 2.64 0.00 -10.54
C MET A 373 3.14 0.58 -11.87
N PRO A 374 2.67 1.77 -12.27
CA PRO A 374 3.13 2.41 -13.51
C PRO A 374 4.61 2.76 -13.42
N ASN A 375 5.40 2.46 -14.45
CA ASN A 375 6.84 2.75 -14.46
C ASN A 375 7.18 4.24 -14.68
N VAL A 376 6.23 5.02 -15.19
CA VAL A 376 6.40 6.45 -15.51
C VAL A 376 5.21 7.23 -14.95
N GLU A 377 5.47 8.43 -14.44
CA GLU A 377 4.41 9.33 -13.99
C GLU A 377 3.79 10.00 -15.21
N ASP A 378 2.51 9.73 -15.48
CA ASP A 378 1.78 10.41 -16.54
C ASP A 378 1.66 11.92 -16.24
N ASP A 379 1.67 12.74 -17.30
CA ASP A 379 1.55 14.19 -17.22
C ASP A 379 0.31 14.64 -16.42
N TRP A 380 -0.80 13.91 -16.56
CA TRP A 380 -2.04 14.24 -15.85
C TRP A 380 -1.92 13.95 -14.34
N VAL A 381 -1.21 12.89 -13.95
CA VAL A 381 -0.96 12.55 -12.54
C VAL A 381 -0.11 13.65 -11.92
N TYR A 382 0.97 14.02 -12.61
CA TYR A 382 1.85 15.12 -12.18
C TYR A 382 1.06 16.43 -12.02
N ALA A 383 0.23 16.79 -13.01
CA ALA A 383 -0.58 18.00 -12.97
C ALA A 383 -1.57 18.01 -11.79
N GLU A 384 -2.31 16.93 -11.55
CA GLU A 384 -3.23 16.82 -10.42
C GLU A 384 -2.52 16.87 -9.07
N ARG A 385 -1.35 16.24 -8.98
CA ARG A 385 -0.49 16.28 -7.80
C ARG A 385 0.00 17.70 -7.49
N MET A 386 0.42 18.45 -8.51
CA MET A 386 0.84 19.85 -8.34
C MET A 386 -0.33 20.76 -7.95
N LYS A 387 -1.51 20.59 -8.55
CA LYS A 387 -2.75 21.29 -8.11
C LYS A 387 -3.05 20.99 -6.64
N MET A 388 -2.92 19.73 -6.20
CA MET A 388 -3.11 19.37 -4.79
C MET A 388 -2.09 20.04 -3.87
N LYS A 389 -0.79 20.03 -4.23
CA LYS A 389 0.27 20.72 -3.45
C LYS A 389 -0.01 22.21 -3.34
N GLU A 390 -0.42 22.87 -4.42
CA GLU A 390 -0.74 24.29 -4.44
C GLU A 390 -1.93 24.62 -3.52
N ARG A 391 -3.01 23.83 -3.55
CA ARG A 391 -4.17 23.97 -2.66
C ARG A 391 -3.75 23.92 -1.19
N ARG A 392 -2.91 22.95 -0.81
CA ARG A 392 -2.38 22.82 0.56
C ARG A 392 -1.54 24.04 0.97
N ARG A 393 -0.68 24.53 0.08
CA ARG A 393 0.13 25.74 0.32
C ARG A 393 -0.75 26.98 0.55
N LYS A 394 -1.80 27.16 -0.24
CA LYS A 394 -2.76 28.29 -0.09
C LYS A 394 -3.54 28.21 1.22
N GLY A 395 -3.97 27.02 1.63
CA GLY A 395 -4.65 26.79 2.91
C GLY A 395 -3.80 27.20 4.11
N ASN A 396 -2.54 26.77 4.14
CA ASN A 396 -1.62 27.06 5.25
C ASN A 396 -1.31 28.57 5.38
N ARG A 397 -1.22 29.29 4.25
CA ARG A 397 -1.01 30.75 4.27
C ARG A 397 -2.19 31.50 4.89
N ARG A 398 -3.43 31.06 4.62
CA ARG A 398 -4.63 31.68 5.20
C ARG A 398 -4.72 31.46 6.71
N SER A 399 -4.38 30.27 7.19
CA SER A 399 -4.35 29.97 8.64
C SER A 399 -3.38 30.90 9.38
N LYS A 400 -2.13 30.99 8.90
CA LYS A 400 -1.10 31.84 9.53
C LYS A 400 -1.46 33.32 9.57
N ARG A 401 -2.22 33.83 8.59
CA ARG A 401 -2.65 35.25 8.58
C ARG A 401 -3.74 35.52 9.61
N ARG A 402 -4.63 34.56 9.88
CA ARG A 402 -5.65 34.69 10.92
C ARG A 402 -5.02 34.76 12.30
N ASP A 403 -4.07 33.87 12.58
CA ASP A 403 -3.39 33.82 13.89
C ASP A 403 -2.60 35.11 14.20
N ARG A 404 -2.13 35.82 13.17
CA ARG A 404 -1.41 37.10 13.33
C ARG A 404 -2.31 38.34 13.43
N GLY A 405 -3.58 38.23 13.07
CA GLY A 405 -4.53 39.35 13.08
C GLY A 405 -5.40 39.41 14.33
N SER A 406 -5.18 38.52 15.29
CA SER A 406 -5.97 38.38 16.52
C SER A 406 -5.21 38.76 17.80
N ASN A 407 -4.07 39.44 17.67
CA ASN A 407 -3.31 40.03 18.78
C ASN A 407 -3.53 41.53 18.87
#